data_AF-A0A944Z4D3-F1
#
_entry.id   AF-A0A944Z4D3-F1
#
_cell.length_a   1.000
_cell.length_b   1.000
_cell.length_c   1.000
_cell.angle_alpha   90.00
_cell.angle_beta   90.00
_cell.angle_gamma   90.00
#
_symmetry.space_group_name_H-M   'P 1'
#
loop_
_entity.id
_entity.type
_entity.pdbx_description
1 polymer ?
#
loop_
_entity_poly.entity_id
_entity_poly.type
_entity_poly.pdbx_seq_one_letter_code
_entity_poly.pdbx_strand_id
1 'polypeptide(L)'
;MSFEEVLQDWSKVFLRNEYEEWTVKIDPEIESDFACIALFMDYKTAKSSGEEKEVFEGMKKASLIILDFLEIQIVDNPKEKQIQLIKKESTRVRDKKLAKEIWG
;
A
#
# COMPACT_ATOMS: atom_id res chain seq x y z
N MET A 1 12.49 5.55 9.52
CA MET A 1 11.44 4.58 9.85
C MET A 1 11.76 3.34 9.04
N SER A 2 12.03 2.21 9.68
CA SER A 2 12.31 0.95 8.98
C SER A 2 11.01 0.33 8.45
N PHE A 3 11.15 -0.65 7.54
CA PHE A 3 10.02 -1.43 7.05
C PHE A 3 9.26 -2.10 8.21
N GLU A 4 9.97 -2.66 9.20
CA GLU A 4 9.32 -3.28 10.37
C GLU A 4 8.51 -2.27 11.20
N GLU A 5 9.04 -1.06 11.38
CA GLU A 5 8.32 0.00 12.11
C GLU A 5 7.03 0.40 11.38
N VAL A 6 7.09 0.58 10.05
CA VAL A 6 5.90 0.88 9.24
C VAL A 6 4.90 -0.27 9.28
N LEU A 7 5.35 -1.51 9.08
CA LEU A 7 4.49 -2.68 9.10
C LEU A 7 3.81 -2.82 10.46
N GLN A 8 4.55 -2.63 11.56
CA GLN A 8 3.99 -2.73 12.90
C GLN A 8 2.93 -1.65 13.16
N ASP A 9 3.18 -0.40 12.78
CA ASP A 9 2.23 0.70 12.98
C ASP A 9 0.99 0.58 12.08
N TRP A 10 1.19 0.13 10.84
CA TRP A 10 0.10 -0.20 9.94
C TRP A 10 -0.74 -1.35 10.51
N SER A 11 -0.12 -2.45 10.92
CA SER A 11 -0.81 -3.62 11.50
C SER A 11 -1.61 -3.25 12.74
N LYS A 12 -1.10 -2.37 13.60
CA LYS A 12 -1.85 -1.86 14.76
C LYS A 12 -3.13 -1.14 14.37
N VAL A 13 -3.27 -0.59 13.17
CA VAL A 13 -4.52 0.08 12.75
C VAL A 13 -5.46 -0.90 12.08
N PHE A 14 -4.94 -1.74 11.18
CA PHE A 14 -5.76 -2.54 10.27
C PHE A 14 -5.99 -3.98 10.74
N LEU A 15 -5.07 -4.59 11.50
CA LEU A 15 -5.23 -5.94 12.04
C LEU A 15 -5.89 -5.91 13.42
N ARG A 16 -7.12 -5.42 13.48
CA ARG A 16 -7.95 -5.40 14.70
C ARG A 16 -9.33 -5.96 14.42
N ASN A 17 -10.02 -6.39 15.47
CA ASN A 17 -11.39 -6.89 15.40
C ASN A 17 -11.51 -8.04 14.37
N GLU A 18 -12.32 -7.84 13.32
CA GLU A 18 -12.56 -8.82 12.24
C GLU A 18 -11.29 -9.17 11.43
N TYR A 19 -10.23 -8.36 11.56
CA TYR A 19 -8.95 -8.53 10.89
C TYR A 19 -7.82 -8.98 11.84
N GLU A 20 -8.10 -9.29 13.10
CA GLU A 20 -7.07 -9.60 14.11
C GLU A 20 -6.23 -10.85 13.76
N GLU A 21 -6.85 -11.84 13.13
CA GLU A 21 -6.16 -13.04 12.64
C GLU A 21 -5.61 -12.89 11.22
N TRP A 22 -5.73 -11.71 10.61
CA TRP A 22 -5.25 -11.51 9.25
C TRP A 22 -3.74 -11.26 9.22
N THR A 23 -3.12 -11.59 8.09
CA THR A 23 -1.68 -11.40 7.87
C THR A 23 -1.42 -10.50 6.67
N VAL A 24 -0.22 -9.91 6.63
CA VAL A 24 0.23 -9.13 5.46
C VAL A 24 1.17 -9.97 4.63
N LYS A 25 0.90 -10.05 3.33
CA LYS A 25 1.76 -10.73 2.35
C LYS A 25 2.21 -9.76 1.28
N ILE A 26 3.51 -9.70 1.05
CA ILE A 26 4.10 -8.85 0.02
C ILE A 26 4.56 -9.77 -1.10
N ASP A 27 4.17 -9.43 -2.33
CA ASP A 27 4.68 -10.08 -3.54
C ASP A 27 6.21 -10.00 -3.54
N PRO A 28 6.93 -11.13 -3.68
CA PRO A 28 8.40 -11.14 -3.66
C PRO A 28 9.04 -10.29 -4.76
N GLU A 29 8.31 -9.91 -5.81
CA GLU A 29 8.80 -8.97 -6.83
C GLU A 29 8.75 -7.51 -6.39
N ILE A 30 8.15 -7.18 -5.24
CA ILE A 30 8.08 -5.82 -4.70
C ILE A 30 9.26 -5.56 -3.77
N GLU A 31 10.06 -4.54 -4.12
CA GLU A 31 11.15 -4.07 -3.26
C GLU A 31 10.63 -3.59 -1.90
N SER A 32 11.35 -3.95 -0.84
CA SER A 32 10.93 -3.69 0.55
C SER A 32 10.67 -2.20 0.85
N ASP A 33 11.45 -1.30 0.25
CA ASP A 33 11.27 0.14 0.36
C ASP A 33 9.96 0.61 -0.29
N PHE A 34 9.55 0.01 -1.40
CA PHE A 34 8.29 0.36 -2.06
C PHE A 34 7.08 -0.20 -1.31
N ALA A 35 7.20 -1.41 -0.75
CA ALA A 35 6.19 -1.95 0.16
C ALA A 35 6.04 -1.07 1.41
N CYS A 36 7.15 -0.57 1.96
CA CYS A 36 7.17 0.38 3.07
C CYS A 36 6.41 1.66 2.72
N ILE A 37 6.69 2.27 1.56
CA ILE A 37 5.98 3.48 1.10
C ILE A 37 4.49 3.19 0.92
N ALA A 38 4.12 2.07 0.30
CA ALA A 38 2.72 1.69 0.07
C ALA A 38 1.93 1.57 1.38
N LEU A 39 2.46 0.81 2.35
CA LEU A 39 1.84 0.67 3.67
C LEU A 39 1.77 2.01 4.41
N PHE A 40 2.81 2.84 4.32
CA PHE A 40 2.81 4.15 4.96
C PHE A 40 1.73 5.08 4.39
N MET A 41 1.56 5.09 3.06
CA MET A 41 0.53 5.91 2.41
C MET A 41 -0.88 5.46 2.77
N ASP A 42 -1.11 4.14 2.83
CA ASP A 42 -2.38 3.56 3.25
C ASP A 42 -2.70 3.89 4.72
N TYR A 43 -1.71 3.75 5.61
CA TYR A 43 -1.81 4.17 7.01
C TYR A 43 -2.17 5.66 7.16
N LYS A 44 -1.46 6.54 6.44
CA LYS A 44 -1.73 7.98 6.50
C LYS A 44 -3.12 8.35 5.98
N THR A 45 -3.58 7.65 4.94
CA THR A 45 -4.92 7.84 4.39
C THR A 45 -6.00 7.40 5.38
N ALA A 46 -5.81 6.26 6.05
CA ALA A 46 -6.75 5.83 7.09
C ALA A 46 -6.75 6.76 8.31
N LYS A 47 -5.58 7.26 8.72
CA LYS A 47 -5.50 8.23 9.83
C LYS A 47 -6.19 9.56 9.52
N SER A 48 -6.18 10.01 8.27
CA SER A 48 -6.85 11.25 7.88
C SER A 48 -8.37 11.12 7.72
N SER A 49 -8.96 9.92 7.84
CA SER A 49 -10.41 9.75 7.73
C SER A 49 -11.20 10.43 8.86
N GLY A 50 -10.54 10.74 9.98
CA GLY A 50 -11.11 11.52 11.08
C GLY A 50 -10.90 13.03 10.97
N GLU A 51 -10.19 13.49 9.94
CA GLU A 51 -9.88 14.91 9.70
C GLU A 51 -10.94 15.57 8.81
N GLU A 52 -10.74 16.86 8.50
CA GLU A 52 -11.56 17.57 7.53
C GLU A 52 -11.58 16.87 6.17
N LYS A 53 -12.75 16.91 5.51
CA LYS A 53 -12.97 16.22 4.23
C LYS A 53 -11.93 16.55 3.17
N GLU A 54 -11.49 17.81 3.10
CA GLU A 54 -10.49 18.25 2.14
C GLU A 54 -9.12 17.60 2.39
N VAL A 55 -8.73 17.46 3.65
CA VAL A 55 -7.47 16.80 4.06
C VAL A 55 -7.51 15.31 3.72
N PHE A 56 -8.63 14.63 4.03
CA PHE A 56 -8.81 13.22 3.69
C PHE A 56 -8.71 12.97 2.18
N GLU A 57 -9.46 13.73 1.37
CA GLU A 57 -9.46 13.58 -0.09
C GLU A 57 -8.11 13.91 -0.71
N GLY A 58 -7.39 14.91 -0.17
CA GLY A 58 -6.03 15.24 -0.57
C GLY A 58 -5.06 14.09 -0.32
N MET A 59 -5.09 13.50 0.88
CA MET A 59 -4.26 12.34 1.24
C MET A 59 -4.59 11.12 0.38
N LYS A 60 -5.88 10.82 0.20
CA LYS A 60 -6.33 9.71 -0.64
C LYS A 60 -5.84 9.86 -2.08
N LYS A 61 -5.93 11.06 -2.66
CA LYS A 61 -5.45 11.33 -4.01
C LYS A 61 -3.93 11.15 -4.12
N ALA A 62 -3.16 11.64 -3.16
CA ALA A 62 -1.70 11.48 -3.13
C ALA A 62 -1.31 10.00 -3.01
N SER A 63 -1.98 9.25 -2.13
CA SER A 63 -1.80 7.80 -1.96
C SER A 63 -2.02 7.05 -3.27
N LEU A 64 -3.14 7.31 -3.95
CA LEU A 64 -3.43 6.68 -5.24
C LEU A 64 -2.37 6.97 -6.32
N ILE A 65 -1.87 8.21 -6.39
CA ILE A 65 -0.82 8.58 -7.35
C ILE A 65 0.48 7.84 -7.06
N ILE A 66 0.89 7.78 -5.79
CA ILE A 66 2.12 7.12 -5.38
C ILE A 66 2.03 5.61 -5.61
N LEU A 67 0.93 4.96 -5.23
CA LEU A 67 0.71 3.54 -5.49
C LEU A 67 0.70 3.20 -6.98
N ASP A 68 0.11 4.06 -7.82
CA ASP A 68 0.12 3.90 -9.27
C ASP A 68 1.54 4.03 -9.85
N PHE A 69 2.34 5.00 -9.35
CA PHE A 69 3.74 5.17 -9.76
C PHE A 69 4.62 3.98 -9.37
N LEU A 70 4.39 3.41 -8.19
CA LEU A 70 5.10 2.23 -7.71
C LEU A 70 4.58 0.93 -8.34
N GLU A 71 3.49 0.99 -9.13
CA GLU A 71 2.79 -0.18 -9.66
C GLU A 71 2.42 -1.19 -8.56
N ILE A 72 1.98 -0.70 -7.39
CA ILE A 72 1.57 -1.53 -6.25
C ILE A 72 0.06 -1.41 -6.06
N GLN A 73 -0.58 -2.54 -5.79
CA GLN A 73 -1.96 -2.60 -5.34
C GLN A 73 -2.05 -3.32 -4.00
N ILE A 74 -2.82 -2.77 -3.07
CA ILE A 74 -3.17 -3.43 -1.81
C ILE A 74 -4.55 -4.06 -2.00
N VAL A 75 -4.68 -5.37 -1.78
CA VAL A 75 -5.93 -6.11 -1.94
C VAL A 75 -6.20 -7.03 -0.76
N ASP A 76 -7.48 -7.23 -0.46
CA ASP A 76 -7.91 -8.16 0.56
C ASP A 76 -8.15 -9.55 -0.06
N ASN A 77 -7.63 -10.59 0.59
CA ASN A 77 -7.92 -11.99 0.33
C ASN A 77 -8.62 -12.60 1.56
N PRO A 78 -9.96 -12.51 1.64
CA PRO A 78 -10.72 -13.00 2.79
C PRO A 78 -10.62 -14.52 2.99
N LYS A 79 -10.38 -15.29 1.92
CA LYS A 79 -10.29 -16.76 2.00
C LYS A 79 -9.09 -17.21 2.82
N GLU A 80 -7.97 -16.51 2.66
CA GLU A 80 -6.73 -16.79 3.39
C GLU A 80 -6.49 -15.84 4.57
N LYS A 81 -7.43 -14.92 4.85
CA LYS A 81 -7.27 -13.84 5.83
C LYS A 81 -5.96 -13.08 5.60
N GLN A 82 -5.76 -12.61 4.37
CA GLN A 82 -4.53 -11.92 3.98
C GLN A 82 -4.84 -10.55 3.38
N ILE A 83 -4.06 -9.54 3.77
CA ILE A 83 -3.92 -8.30 3.03
C ILE A 83 -2.65 -8.44 2.18
N GLN A 84 -2.79 -8.29 0.87
CA GLN A 84 -1.74 -8.60 -0.10
C GLN A 84 -1.30 -7.33 -0.82
N LEU A 85 0.01 -7.07 -0.81
CA LEU A 85 0.64 -6.10 -1.69
C LEU A 85 1.08 -6.84 -2.94
N ILE A 86 0.43 -6.55 -4.07
CA ILE A 86 0.68 -7.20 -5.36
C ILE A 86 1.13 -6.18 -6.40
N LYS A 87 1.92 -6.65 -7.36
CA LYS A 87 2.30 -5.81 -8.50
C LYS A 87 1.08 -5.59 -9.39
N LYS A 88 0.86 -4.35 -9.78
CA LYS A 88 -0.21 -3.97 -10.70
C LYS A 88 0.24 -4.26 -12.12
N GLU A 89 -0.49 -5.08 -12.86
CA GLU A 89 -0.26 -5.25 -14.29
C GLU A 89 -0.58 -3.93 -15.02
N SER A 90 0.45 -3.18 -15.41
CA SER A 90 0.25 -1.93 -16.15
C SER A 90 -0.07 -2.20 -17.62
N THR A 91 -1.25 -1.76 -18.06
CA THR A 91 -1.66 -1.78 -19.48
C THR A 91 -1.19 -0.55 -20.26
N ARG A 92 -0.53 0.42 -19.59
CA ARG A 92 -0.13 1.70 -20.19
C ARG A 92 1.29 1.62 -20.73
N VAL A 93 1.43 1.77 -22.05
CA VAL A 93 2.71 1.77 -22.78
C VAL A 93 3.72 2.79 -22.26
N ARG A 94 3.25 3.89 -21.63
CA ARG A 94 4.10 4.94 -21.03
C ARG A 94 4.75 4.50 -19.71
N ASP A 95 4.09 3.61 -18.97
CA ASP A 95 4.54 3.15 -17.65
C ASP A 95 5.62 2.07 -17.78
N LYS A 96 5.65 1.31 -18.89
CA LYS A 96 6.75 0.35 -19.16
C LYS A 96 8.14 0.96 -19.15
N LYS A 97 8.29 2.23 -19.53
CA LYS A 97 9.60 2.91 -19.53
C LYS A 97 10.00 3.36 -18.12
N LEU A 98 9.04 3.84 -17.33
CA LEU A 98 9.23 4.22 -15.93
C LEU A 98 9.45 2.97 -15.06
N ALA A 99 8.64 1.94 -15.23
CA ALA A 99 8.76 0.65 -14.57
C ALA A 99 10.15 0.06 -14.82
N LYS A 100 10.67 0.13 -16.05
CA LYS A 100 12.04 -0.31 -16.34
C LYS A 100 13.10 0.55 -15.63
N GLU A 101 12.89 1.84 -15.45
CA GLU A 101 13.81 2.69 -14.67
C GLU A 101 13.72 2.47 -13.15
N ILE A 102 12.56 2.05 -12.63
CA ILE A 102 12.30 1.79 -11.21
C ILE A 102 12.73 0.36 -10.81
N TRP A 103 12.56 -0.62 -11.71
CA TRP A 103 12.75 -2.05 -11.46
C TRP A 103 13.99 -2.66 -12.17
N GLY A 104 14.60 -1.95 -13.15
CA GLY A 104 15.76 -2.41 -13.94
C GLY A 104 15.44 -2.99 -15.33
#